data_AF-A0A7W5G4H1-F1
#
_entry.id   AF-A0A7W5G4H1-F1
#
_cell.length_a   1.000
_cell.length_b   1.000
_cell.length_c   1.000
_cell.angle_alpha   90.00
_cell.angle_beta   90.00
_cell.angle_gamma   90.00
#
_symmetry.space_group_name_H-M   'P 1'
#
loop_
_entity.id
_entity.type
_entity.pdbx_description
1 polymer ?
#
loop_
_entity_poly.entity_id
_entity_poly.type
_entity_poly.pdbx_seq_one_letter_code
_entity_poly.pdbx_strand_id
1 'polypeptide(L)'
;MISGQANAVSLHAMPTIDITLNLSPDACLAHYEGRVGVVHTRSLDGRSVAFPAEALRRVVARDGVHGVFRLTFSAQGRFLGIKRL
;
A
#
# COMPACT_ATOMS: atom_id res chain seq x y z
N MET A 1 18.55 40.09 6.79
CA MET A 1 17.72 39.29 7.71
C MET A 1 16.99 38.25 6.88
N ILE A 2 17.46 37.01 6.96
CA ILE A 2 17.00 35.89 6.13
C ILE A 2 15.77 35.23 6.77
N SER A 3 14.58 35.72 6.45
CA SER A 3 13.35 34.99 6.74
C SER A 3 13.12 33.98 5.63
N GLY A 4 13.94 32.93 5.59
CA GLY A 4 13.60 31.70 4.88
C GLY A 4 12.45 31.07 5.64
N GLN A 5 11.21 31.31 5.19
CA GLN A 5 10.07 30.51 5.61
C GLN A 5 10.39 29.05 5.28
N ALA A 6 10.81 28.32 6.30
CA ALA A 6 10.79 26.87 6.29
C ALA A 6 9.38 26.48 5.89
N ASN A 7 9.27 25.86 4.72
CA ASN A 7 8.09 25.21 4.22
C ASN A 7 7.63 24.24 5.32
N ALA A 8 6.69 24.70 6.17
CA ALA A 8 6.04 23.85 7.14
C ALA A 8 5.08 22.96 6.35
N VAL A 9 5.65 21.96 5.68
CA VAL A 9 4.94 20.73 5.34
C VAL A 9 4.34 20.31 6.67
N SER A 10 3.04 20.55 6.82
CA SER A 10 2.34 20.26 8.06
C SER A 10 2.64 18.80 8.42
N LEU A 11 3.34 18.60 9.53
CA LEU A 11 3.76 17.32 10.08
C LEU A 11 2.54 16.53 10.60
N HIS A 12 1.43 16.52 9.85
CA HIS A 12 0.46 15.45 9.97
C HIS A 12 1.20 14.19 9.57
N ALA A 13 1.64 13.44 10.58
CA ALA A 13 2.31 12.15 10.40
C ALA A 13 1.58 11.40 9.30
N MET A 14 2.24 11.24 8.14
CA MET A 14 1.62 10.62 6.98
C MET A 14 1.12 9.25 7.42
N PRO A 15 -0.19 8.97 7.37
CA PRO A 15 -0.71 7.71 7.86
C PRO A 15 -0.09 6.58 7.04
N THR A 16 0.68 5.74 7.72
CA THR A 16 1.26 4.54 7.13
C THR A 16 0.64 3.32 7.78
N ILE A 17 0.55 2.24 7.03
CA ILE A 17 0.02 0.98 7.54
C ILE A 17 0.83 -0.19 7.02
N ASP A 18 1.11 -1.13 7.91
CA ASP A 18 1.86 -2.33 7.60
C ASP A 18 0.89 -3.49 7.35
N ILE A 19 0.92 -3.99 6.12
CA ILE A 19 0.17 -5.17 5.69
C ILE A 19 1.13 -6.32 5.48
N THR A 20 0.67 -7.54 5.74
CA THR A 20 1.36 -8.74 5.28
C THR A 20 0.65 -9.24 4.04
N LEU A 21 1.40 -9.37 2.95
CA LEU A 21 0.91 -9.99 1.73
C LEU A 21 1.58 -11.36 1.62
N ASN A 22 0.77 -12.38 1.45
CA ASN A 22 1.20 -13.74 1.15
C ASN A 22 0.30 -14.26 0.03
N LEU A 23 0.52 -13.74 -1.16
CA LEU A 23 -0.17 -14.16 -2.38
C LEU A 23 0.83 -14.86 -3.27
N SER A 24 0.67 -16.18 -3.42
CA SER A 24 1.32 -16.94 -4.49
C SER A 24 0.88 -16.37 -5.84
N PRO A 25 1.72 -16.43 -6.89
CA PRO A 25 1.41 -15.85 -8.19
C PRO A 25 0.15 -16.48 -8.80
N ASP A 26 -0.10 -17.76 -8.52
CA ASP A 26 -1.30 -18.51 -8.88
C ASP A 26 -2.56 -18.02 -8.15
N ALA A 27 -2.46 -17.77 -6.83
CA ALA A 27 -3.55 -17.17 -6.04
C ALA A 27 -3.84 -15.73 -6.47
N CYS A 28 -2.80 -15.02 -6.93
CA CYS A 28 -2.93 -13.70 -7.52
C CYS A 28 -3.70 -13.78 -8.84
N LEU A 29 -3.40 -14.76 -9.71
CA LEU A 29 -4.10 -14.98 -10.97
C LEU A 29 -5.56 -15.41 -10.76
N ALA A 30 -5.81 -16.34 -9.83
CA ALA A 30 -7.15 -16.85 -9.52
C ALA A 30 -8.06 -15.78 -8.89
N HIS A 31 -7.50 -14.81 -8.15
CA HIS A 31 -8.26 -13.64 -7.66
C HIS A 31 -8.54 -12.62 -8.77
N TYR A 32 -7.73 -12.63 -9.83
CA TYR A 32 -7.85 -11.73 -10.99
C TYR A 32 -8.89 -12.19 -12.02
N GLU A 33 -9.23 -13.47 -12.06
CA GLU A 33 -10.21 -14.02 -13.03
C GLU A 33 -11.66 -13.59 -12.78
N GLY A 34 -11.93 -12.73 -11.78
CA GLY A 34 -13.28 -12.49 -11.26
C GLY A 34 -13.74 -11.06 -11.02
N ARG A 35 -13.19 -10.01 -11.67
CA ARG A 35 -13.80 -8.65 -11.68
C ARG A 35 -13.57 -7.81 -10.41
N VAL A 36 -12.36 -7.75 -9.85
CA VAL A 36 -12.07 -6.83 -8.74
C VAL A 36 -10.84 -5.97 -9.04
N GLY A 37 -11.06 -4.69 -9.35
CA GLY A 37 -9.99 -3.70 -9.56
C GLY A 37 -9.26 -3.29 -8.26
N VAL A 38 -9.65 -3.86 -7.12
CA VAL A 38 -9.21 -3.49 -5.78
C VAL A 38 -8.86 -4.75 -4.99
N VAL A 39 -7.68 -4.77 -4.40
CA VAL A 39 -7.21 -5.84 -3.52
C VAL A 39 -7.60 -5.48 -2.10
N HIS A 40 -8.38 -6.35 -1.47
CA HIS A 40 -8.72 -6.26 -0.06
C HIS A 40 -7.77 -7.15 0.72
N THR A 41 -7.04 -6.54 1.65
CA THR A 41 -6.16 -7.25 2.58
C THR A 41 -6.40 -6.77 4.00
N ARG A 42 -5.83 -7.50 4.96
CA ARG A 42 -5.87 -7.13 6.37
C ARG A 42 -4.47 -6.72 6.81
N SER A 43 -4.39 -5.59 7.47
CA SER A 43 -3.17 -5.13 8.10
C SER A 43 -2.84 -5.97 9.33
N LEU A 44 -1.58 -5.93 9.73
CA LEU A 44 -1.12 -6.53 10.98
C LEU A 44 -1.87 -5.96 12.20
N ASP A 45 -2.25 -4.68 12.14
CA ASP A 45 -3.08 -3.98 13.13
C ASP A 45 -4.56 -4.44 13.15
N GLY A 46 -4.96 -5.28 12.20
CA GLY A 46 -6.35 -5.76 12.07
C GLY A 46 -7.27 -4.90 11.20
N ARG A 47 -6.76 -3.79 10.65
CA ARG A 47 -7.53 -2.92 9.74
C ARG A 47 -7.69 -3.53 8.36
N SER A 48 -8.88 -3.41 7.78
CA SER A 48 -9.12 -3.74 6.37
C SER A 48 -8.53 -2.65 5.48
N VAL A 49 -7.66 -3.05 4.55
CA VAL A 49 -7.04 -2.14 3.59
C VAL A 49 -7.45 -2.56 2.19
N ALA A 50 -7.92 -1.60 1.42
CA ALA A 50 -8.29 -1.77 0.04
C ALA A 50 -7.40 -0.87 -0.84
N PHE A 51 -6.73 -1.45 -1.83
CA PHE A 51 -5.85 -0.70 -2.73
C PHE A 51 -6.00 -1.20 -4.16
N PRO A 52 -5.74 -0.38 -5.19
CA PRO A 52 -5.91 -0.81 -6.57
C PRO A 52 -5.02 -2.00 -6.89
N ALA A 53 -5.58 -3.01 -7.56
CA ALA A 53 -4.86 -4.23 -7.93
C ALA A 53 -3.62 -3.91 -8.82
N GLU A 54 -3.67 -2.81 -9.58
CA GLU A 54 -2.54 -2.29 -10.35
C GLU A 54 -1.31 -1.97 -9.49
N ALA A 55 -1.49 -1.56 -8.22
CA ALA A 55 -0.36 -1.36 -7.31
C ALA A 55 0.30 -2.69 -6.95
N LEU A 56 -0.49 -3.77 -6.88
CA LEU A 56 0.01 -5.13 -6.66
C LEU A 56 0.86 -5.58 -7.85
N ARG A 57 0.46 -5.25 -9.08
CA ARG A 57 1.24 -5.48 -10.30
C ARG A 57 2.61 -4.77 -10.32
N ARG A 58 2.81 -3.70 -9.52
CA ARG A 58 4.12 -3.05 -9.35
C ARG A 58 5.02 -3.72 -8.31
N VAL A 59 4.44 -4.48 -7.37
CA VAL A 59 5.18 -5.16 -6.29
C VAL A 59 5.20 -6.68 -6.41
N VAL A 60 4.42 -7.25 -7.34
CA VAL A 60 4.40 -8.68 -7.68
C VAL A 60 5.75 -9.07 -8.27
N ALA A 61 6.43 -9.98 -7.58
CA ALA A 61 7.59 -10.63 -8.11
C ALA A 61 7.14 -11.84 -8.95
N ARG A 62 8.04 -12.36 -9.80
CA ARG A 62 7.82 -13.60 -10.55
C ARG A 62 7.45 -14.79 -9.65
N ASP A 63 7.88 -14.76 -8.39
CA ASP A 63 7.64 -15.79 -7.39
C ASP A 63 6.36 -15.55 -6.56
N GLY A 64 5.65 -14.44 -6.78
CA GLY A 64 4.49 -14.00 -5.98
C GLY A 64 4.75 -12.72 -5.19
N VAL A 65 3.86 -12.44 -4.23
CA VAL A 65 3.98 -11.35 -3.26
C VAL A 65 4.00 -11.94 -1.87
N HIS A 66 5.20 -11.97 -1.27
CA HIS A 66 5.41 -12.53 0.05
C HIS A 66 6.26 -11.56 0.89
N GLY A 67 5.70 -11.09 2.01
CA GLY A 67 6.39 -10.25 2.97
C GLY A 67 5.51 -9.15 3.57
N VAL A 68 6.16 -8.24 4.29
CA VAL A 68 5.50 -7.07 4.88
C VAL A 68 5.66 -5.89 3.94
N PHE A 69 4.55 -5.18 3.71
CA PHE A 69 4.50 -4.00 2.88
C PHE A 69 3.90 -2.86 3.68
N ARG A 70 4.55 -1.71 3.60
CA ARG A 70 4.05 -0.46 4.14
C ARG A 70 3.31 0.28 3.05
N LEU A 71 2.01 0.50 3.23
CA LEU A 71 1.29 1.47 2.41
C LEU A 71 1.37 2.84 3.09
N THR A 72 1.58 3.86 2.29
CA THR A 72 1.56 5.26 2.70
C THR A 72 0.29 5.89 2.15
N PHE A 73 -0.43 6.61 3.00
CA PHE A 73 -1.62 7.36 2.64
C PHE A 73 -1.42 8.86 2.90
N SER A 74 -2.17 9.68 2.17
CA SER A 74 -2.24 11.11 2.43
C SER A 74 -3.12 11.36 3.66
N ALA A 75 -3.05 12.58 4.20
CA ALA A 75 -3.94 13.01 5.28
C ALA A 75 -5.45 12.90 4.92
N GLN A 76 -5.78 12.82 3.63
CA GLN A 76 -7.15 12.62 3.13
C GLN A 76 -7.49 11.14 2.92
N GLY A 77 -6.64 10.20 3.35
CA GLY A 77 -6.84 8.76 3.17
C GLY A 77 -6.55 8.26 1.75
N ARG A 78 -5.93 9.08 0.89
CA ARG A 78 -5.60 8.68 -0.48
C ARG A 78 -4.32 7.85 -0.50
N PHE A 79 -4.33 6.69 -1.13
CA PHE A 79 -3.13 5.88 -1.33
C PHE A 79 -2.05 6.68 -2.07
N LEU A 80 -0.87 6.81 -1.46
CA LEU A 80 0.30 7.49 -2.01
C LEU A 80 1.31 6.51 -2.59
N GLY A 81 1.48 5.35 -1.95
CA GLY A 81 2.45 4.37 -2.41
C GLY A 81 2.53 3.14 -1.53
N ILE A 82 3.21 2.12 -2.03
CA ILE A 82 3.48 0.86 -1.34
C ILE A 82 4.99 0.61 -1.40
N LYS A 83 5.56 0.20 -0.27
CA LYS A 83 6.99 -0.13 -0.15
C LYS A 83 7.15 -1.43 0.61
N ARG A 84 8.00 -2.32 0.11
CA ARG A 84 8.41 -3.52 0.85
C ARG A 84 9.31 -3.13 2.02
N LEU A 85 9.03 -3.68 3.20
CA LEU A 85 9.90 -3.59 4.38
C LEU A 85 10.94 -4.72 4.38
#